data_AF-A0A0V8HYR1-F1
#
_entry.id   AF-A0A0V8HYR1-F1
#
_cell.length_a   1.000
_cell.length_b   1.000
_cell.length_c   1.000
_cell.angle_alpha   90.00
_cell.angle_beta   90.00
_cell.angle_gamma   90.00
#
_symmetry.space_group_name_H-M   'P 1'
#
loop_
_entity.id
_entity.type
_entity.pdbx_description
1 polymer ?
#
loop_
_entity_poly.entity_id
_entity_poly.type
_entity_poly.pdbx_seq_one_letter_code
_entity_poly.pdbx_strand_id
1 'polypeptide(L)'
;MANKAKLETELGLKRRARKINRVLAETYPYAVPELDFENPFELLVATVLSAQTTDVRVNAITPALFAHFPDALAMSQGVRSQIEELIRPTGFFRAKTDSLLGLSAALVERHDGQVPAKLEELVKLPGVGRKTANVVLGNAFGVPGITVDTHFGRLANRFGWTDETDPVKIEHAVGELFEKRDWTMLSHRVVFHGRRICHARKPACGVCPVAKLCPSNGIGEEIPAKAKQLLKYELAPGREELLAKMRAGATRRQLRAEGYGLDA
;
A
#
# COMPACT_ATOMS: atom_id res chain seq x y z
N MET A 1 27.12 -13.19 -9.13
CA MET A 1 27.29 -13.04 -7.66
C MET A 1 26.48 -14.12 -6.96
N ALA A 2 27.12 -15.21 -6.56
CA ALA A 2 26.44 -16.33 -5.91
C ALA A 2 26.21 -16.04 -4.41
N ASN A 3 24.94 -15.85 -4.06
CA ASN A 3 24.24 -16.40 -2.90
C ASN A 3 24.83 -16.26 -1.47
N LYS A 4 24.98 -15.02 -0.97
CA LYS A 4 25.13 -14.78 0.48
C LYS A 4 23.89 -15.19 1.30
N ALA A 5 22.72 -15.27 0.67
CA ALA A 5 21.46 -15.65 1.33
C ALA A 5 21.37 -17.17 1.63
N LYS A 6 21.93 -18.04 0.76
CA LYS A 6 21.88 -19.51 0.93
C LYS A 6 22.63 -20.07 2.14
N LEU A 7 23.45 -19.27 2.81
CA LEU A 7 24.21 -19.68 4.00
C LEU A 7 23.66 -19.08 5.31
N GLU A 8 22.58 -18.30 5.24
CA GLU A 8 21.99 -17.67 6.42
C GLU A 8 21.09 -18.67 7.18
N THR A 9 21.28 -18.78 8.49
CA THR A 9 20.38 -19.57 9.34
C THR A 9 19.01 -18.89 9.45
N GLU A 10 17.96 -19.65 9.77
CA GLU A 10 16.62 -19.08 9.98
C GLU A 10 16.62 -17.94 11.03
N LEU A 11 17.39 -18.10 12.11
CA LEU A 11 17.56 -17.06 13.12
C LEU A 11 18.28 -15.82 12.57
N GLY A 12 19.30 -16.01 11.72
CA GLY A 12 19.97 -14.93 11.00
C GLY A 12 18.99 -14.14 10.14
N LEU A 13 18.18 -14.85 9.36
CA LEU A 13 17.15 -14.28 8.50
C LEU A 13 16.14 -13.46 9.29
N LYS A 14 15.59 -14.03 10.37
CA LYS A 14 14.64 -13.31 11.26
C LYS A 14 15.27 -12.04 11.84
N ARG A 15 16.52 -12.11 12.31
CA ARG A 15 17.25 -10.93 12.85
C ARG A 15 17.45 -9.86 11.78
N ARG A 16 17.87 -10.25 10.58
CA ARG A 16 18.11 -9.32 9.46
C ARG A 16 16.81 -8.68 8.97
N ALA A 17 15.76 -9.46 8.78
CA ALA A 17 14.43 -8.98 8.39
C ALA A 17 13.87 -7.97 9.39
N ARG A 18 13.94 -8.27 10.69
CA ARG A 18 13.53 -7.35 11.76
C ARG A 18 14.39 -6.09 11.80
N LYS A 19 15.71 -6.20 11.56
CA LYS A 19 16.60 -5.03 11.47
C LYS A 19 16.27 -4.15 10.27
N ILE A 20 15.95 -4.73 9.11
CA ILE A 20 15.46 -4.00 7.94
C ILE A 20 14.19 -3.23 8.31
N ASN A 21 13.19 -3.88 8.91
CA ASN A 21 11.94 -3.19 9.31
C ASN A 21 12.18 -2.02 10.28
N ARG A 22 13.12 -2.14 11.24
CA ARG A 22 13.50 -1.02 12.13
C ARG A 22 14.08 0.17 11.37
N VAL A 23 15.03 -0.07 10.46
CA VAL A 23 15.59 0.99 9.62
C VAL A 23 14.51 1.63 8.73
N LEU A 24 13.58 0.85 8.18
CA LEU A 24 12.47 1.39 7.42
C LEU A 24 11.49 2.18 8.29
N ALA A 25 11.30 1.81 9.56
CA ALA A 25 10.50 2.55 10.52
C ALA A 25 11.09 3.94 10.82
N GLU A 26 12.42 4.02 10.98
CA GLU A 26 13.15 5.28 11.14
C GLU A 26 13.14 6.12 9.85
N THR A 27 13.18 5.46 8.70
CA THR A 27 13.15 6.14 7.39
C THR A 27 11.78 6.75 7.11
N TYR A 28 10.71 6.01 7.42
CA TYR A 28 9.32 6.35 7.13
C TYR A 28 8.45 6.30 8.40
N PRO A 29 8.69 7.16 9.41
CA PRO A 29 7.89 7.17 10.63
C PRO A 29 6.45 7.61 10.39
N TYR A 30 6.22 8.31 9.26
CA TYR A 30 4.94 8.82 8.78
C TYR A 30 4.23 7.90 7.77
N ALA A 31 4.69 6.64 7.61
CA ALA A 31 4.08 5.71 6.65
C ALA A 31 2.62 5.43 7.02
N VAL A 32 1.72 5.65 6.06
CA VAL A 32 0.26 5.49 6.20
C VAL A 32 -0.30 4.98 4.86
N PRO A 33 -1.53 4.42 4.80
CA PRO A 33 -2.18 4.20 3.52
C PRO A 33 -2.22 5.51 2.71
N GLU A 34 -1.87 5.43 1.41
CA GLU A 34 -1.81 6.62 0.54
C GLU A 34 -3.17 6.96 -0.10
N LEU A 35 -4.18 6.11 0.11
CA LEU A 35 -5.60 6.35 -0.19
C LEU A 35 -6.23 7.17 0.95
N ASP A 36 -6.98 8.20 0.59
CA ASP A 36 -7.70 9.04 1.56
C ASP A 36 -9.07 8.46 1.87
N PHE A 37 -9.43 8.39 3.15
CA PHE A 37 -10.70 7.87 3.65
C PHE A 37 -10.98 8.40 5.06
N GLU A 38 -12.26 8.48 5.43
CA GLU A 38 -12.71 8.88 6.78
C GLU A 38 -13.36 7.72 7.55
N ASN A 39 -13.75 6.64 6.87
CA ASN A 39 -14.40 5.48 7.48
C ASN A 39 -14.09 4.16 6.74
N PRO A 40 -14.45 2.98 7.31
CA PRO A 40 -14.15 1.68 6.68
C PRO A 40 -14.78 1.48 5.28
N PHE A 41 -15.97 2.04 5.04
CA PHE A 41 -16.66 1.93 3.75
C PHE A 41 -15.90 2.69 2.66
N GLU A 42 -15.49 3.93 2.94
CA GLU A 42 -14.67 4.72 2.02
C GLU A 42 -13.35 4.02 1.70
N LEU A 43 -12.67 3.47 2.70
CA LEU A 43 -11.42 2.72 2.46
C LEU A 43 -11.66 1.49 1.58
N LEU A 44 -12.75 0.75 1.81
CA LEU A 44 -13.10 -0.42 1.01
C LEU A 44 -13.33 -0.03 -0.46
N VAL A 45 -14.17 0.97 -0.70
CA VAL A 45 -14.46 1.49 -2.04
C VAL A 45 -13.19 2.02 -2.72
N ALA A 46 -12.41 2.86 -2.03
CA ALA A 46 -11.17 3.41 -2.56
C ALA A 46 -10.15 2.31 -2.90
N THR A 47 -10.06 1.26 -2.09
CA THR A 47 -9.16 0.13 -2.34
C THR A 47 -9.60 -0.69 -3.55
N VAL A 48 -10.90 -0.93 -3.73
CA VAL A 48 -11.43 -1.57 -4.95
C VAL A 48 -11.14 -0.72 -6.19
N LEU A 49 -11.35 0.60 -6.09
CA LEU A 49 -11.06 1.54 -7.17
C LEU A 49 -9.57 1.60 -7.51
N SER A 50 -8.67 1.39 -6.53
CA SER A 50 -7.21 1.40 -6.71
C SER A 50 -6.69 0.28 -7.62
N ALA A 51 -7.51 -0.76 -7.89
CA ALA A 51 -7.12 -1.83 -8.80
C ALA A 51 -6.74 -1.27 -10.18
N GLN A 52 -5.49 -1.49 -10.57
CA GLN A 52 -4.92 -1.04 -11.84
C GLN A 52 -5.06 0.47 -12.10
N THR A 53 -4.99 1.28 -11.05
CA THR A 53 -4.94 2.74 -11.15
C THR A 53 -4.00 3.29 -10.08
N THR A 54 -3.77 4.61 -10.08
CA THR A 54 -2.92 5.25 -9.07
C THR A 54 -3.76 5.76 -7.90
N ASP A 55 -3.19 5.72 -6.70
CA ASP A 55 -3.87 6.26 -5.49
C ASP A 55 -4.20 7.76 -5.68
N VAL A 56 -3.35 8.50 -6.39
CA VAL A 56 -3.58 9.90 -6.77
C VAL A 56 -4.87 10.06 -7.58
N ARG A 57 -5.10 9.18 -8.57
CA ARG A 57 -6.30 9.21 -9.40
C ARG A 57 -7.55 8.87 -8.60
N VAL A 58 -7.46 7.89 -7.69
CA VAL A 58 -8.57 7.53 -6.79
C VAL A 58 -8.90 8.70 -5.86
N ASN A 59 -7.89 9.26 -5.19
CA ASN A 59 -8.07 10.38 -4.26
C ASN A 59 -8.62 11.65 -4.91
N ALA A 60 -8.41 11.83 -6.22
CA ALA A 60 -8.98 12.96 -6.96
C ALA A 60 -10.48 12.81 -7.22
N ILE A 61 -10.99 11.57 -7.31
CA ILE A 61 -12.41 11.30 -7.64
C ILE A 61 -13.25 10.93 -6.42
N THR A 62 -12.64 10.41 -5.34
CA THR A 62 -13.37 9.94 -4.17
C THR A 62 -14.14 11.03 -3.43
N PRO A 63 -13.68 12.31 -3.33
CA PRO A 63 -14.48 13.34 -2.66
C PRO A 63 -15.84 13.57 -3.33
N ALA A 64 -15.87 13.65 -4.66
CA ALA A 64 -17.12 13.79 -5.40
C ALA A 64 -17.96 12.50 -5.31
N LEU A 65 -17.32 11.33 -5.39
CA LEU A 65 -18.01 10.04 -5.27
C LEU A 65 -18.72 9.90 -3.92
N PHE A 66 -18.03 10.14 -2.81
CA PHE A 66 -18.58 9.99 -1.47
C PHE A 66 -19.55 11.12 -1.09
N ALA A 67 -19.46 12.29 -1.71
CA ALA A 67 -20.50 13.31 -1.58
C ALA A 67 -21.84 12.86 -2.19
N HIS A 68 -21.81 12.10 -3.29
CA HIS A 68 -23.02 11.56 -3.93
C HIS A 68 -23.49 10.24 -3.30
N PHE A 69 -22.55 9.41 -2.85
CA PHE A 69 -22.78 8.07 -2.32
C PHE A 69 -22.02 7.89 -1.00
N PRO A 70 -22.51 8.47 0.12
CA PRO A 70 -21.79 8.53 1.38
C PRO A 70 -21.69 7.18 2.11
N ASP A 71 -22.59 6.24 1.82
CA ASP A 71 -22.63 4.94 2.49
C ASP A 71 -23.01 3.80 1.53
N ALA A 72 -23.00 2.56 2.06
CA ALA A 72 -23.34 1.37 1.30
C ALA A 72 -24.78 1.39 0.77
N LEU A 73 -25.73 1.97 1.51
CA LEU A 73 -27.12 2.01 1.07
C LEU A 73 -27.26 2.93 -0.14
N ALA A 74 -26.77 4.17 -0.04
CA ALA A 74 -26.78 5.15 -1.12
C ALA A 74 -26.06 4.62 -2.36
N MET A 75 -24.90 3.98 -2.19
CA MET A 75 -24.16 3.41 -3.32
C MET A 75 -24.90 2.22 -3.95
N SER A 76 -25.53 1.35 -3.15
CA SER A 76 -26.29 0.18 -3.65
C SER A 76 -27.50 0.56 -4.49
N GLN A 77 -28.11 1.72 -4.20
CA GLN A 77 -29.26 2.28 -4.91
C GLN A 77 -28.85 3.28 -6.01
N GLY A 78 -27.55 3.54 -6.16
CA GLY A 78 -27.04 4.54 -7.07
C GLY A 78 -27.31 4.20 -8.53
N VAL A 79 -27.65 5.21 -9.34
CA VAL A 79 -27.84 5.01 -10.78
C VAL A 79 -26.49 4.69 -11.40
N ARG A 80 -26.40 3.52 -12.06
CA ARG A 80 -25.15 3.00 -12.65
C ARG A 80 -24.39 4.04 -13.48
N SER A 81 -25.09 4.79 -14.33
CA SER A 81 -24.46 5.81 -15.19
C SER A 81 -23.80 6.96 -14.41
N GLN A 82 -24.36 7.36 -13.26
CA GLN A 82 -23.78 8.40 -12.41
C GLN A 82 -22.48 7.92 -11.75
N ILE A 83 -22.47 6.68 -11.24
CA ILE A 83 -21.25 6.06 -10.68
C ILE A 83 -20.19 5.94 -11.77
N GLU A 84 -20.57 5.42 -12.95
CA GLU A 84 -19.65 5.28 -14.08
C GLU A 84 -19.03 6.60 -14.52
N GLU A 85 -19.81 7.69 -14.53
CA GLU A 85 -19.32 9.03 -14.87
C GLU A 85 -18.24 9.50 -13.89
N LEU A 86 -18.51 9.38 -12.58
CA LEU A 86 -17.58 9.78 -11.53
C LEU A 86 -16.28 8.96 -11.53
N ILE A 87 -16.36 7.65 -11.77
CA ILE A 87 -15.20 6.75 -11.68
C ILE A 87 -14.55 6.45 -13.04
N ARG A 88 -15.08 6.97 -14.15
CA ARG A 88 -14.50 6.82 -15.51
C ARG A 88 -12.99 7.08 -15.57
N PRO A 89 -12.44 8.10 -14.88
CA PRO A 89 -11.01 8.38 -14.90
C PRO A 89 -10.12 7.28 -14.30
N THR A 90 -10.69 6.33 -13.56
CA THR A 90 -9.93 5.25 -12.89
C THR A 90 -9.62 4.06 -13.82
N GLY A 91 -10.17 4.02 -15.03
CA GLY A 91 -10.05 2.88 -15.95
C GLY A 91 -10.80 1.62 -15.46
N PHE A 92 -11.13 0.71 -16.38
CA PHE A 92 -11.98 -0.47 -16.08
C PHE A 92 -13.28 -0.14 -15.33
N PHE A 93 -13.81 1.08 -15.56
CA PHE A 93 -14.86 1.68 -14.74
C PHE A 93 -16.16 0.86 -14.74
N ARG A 94 -16.48 0.14 -15.82
CA ARG A 94 -17.66 -0.73 -15.87
C ARG A 94 -17.58 -1.87 -14.86
N ALA A 95 -16.50 -2.63 -14.88
CA ALA A 95 -16.26 -3.72 -13.93
C ALA A 95 -16.10 -3.21 -12.49
N LYS A 96 -15.49 -2.04 -12.31
CA LYS A 96 -15.43 -1.37 -11.00
C LYS A 96 -16.82 -0.98 -10.52
N THR A 97 -17.67 -0.43 -11.39
CA THR A 97 -19.06 -0.07 -11.05
C THR A 97 -19.86 -1.31 -10.64
N ASP A 98 -19.73 -2.41 -11.37
CA ASP A 98 -20.39 -3.68 -11.01
C ASP A 98 -19.91 -4.16 -9.63
N SER A 99 -18.62 -4.02 -9.34
CA SER A 99 -18.06 -4.34 -8.03
C SER A 99 -18.60 -3.42 -6.93
N LEU A 100 -18.66 -2.11 -7.16
CA LEU A 100 -19.15 -1.12 -6.19
C LEU A 100 -20.63 -1.32 -5.87
N LEU A 101 -21.48 -1.49 -6.89
CA LEU A 101 -22.90 -1.79 -6.71
C LEU A 101 -23.08 -3.12 -5.98
N GLY A 102 -22.39 -4.18 -6.42
CA GLY A 102 -22.50 -5.51 -5.86
C GLY A 102 -22.00 -5.61 -4.42
N LEU A 103 -20.85 -5.00 -4.10
CA LEU A 103 -20.33 -4.98 -2.73
C LEU A 103 -21.24 -4.17 -1.81
N SER A 104 -21.76 -3.04 -2.28
CA SER A 104 -22.63 -2.19 -1.47
C SER A 104 -23.96 -2.86 -1.18
N ALA A 105 -24.58 -3.51 -2.18
CA ALA A 105 -25.78 -4.31 -1.98
C ALA A 105 -25.53 -5.48 -1.00
N ALA A 106 -24.41 -6.18 -1.15
CA ALA A 106 -24.04 -7.28 -0.26
C ALA A 106 -23.78 -6.83 1.19
N LEU A 107 -23.27 -5.61 1.41
CA LEU A 107 -23.13 -5.02 2.73
C LEU A 107 -24.50 -4.73 3.35
N VAL A 108 -25.42 -4.13 2.59
CA VAL A 108 -26.79 -3.85 3.06
C VAL A 108 -27.53 -5.14 3.42
N GLU A 109 -27.51 -6.13 2.54
CA GLU A 109 -28.28 -7.37 2.71
C GLU A 109 -27.73 -8.26 3.85
N ARG A 110 -26.41 -8.38 3.98
CA ARG A 110 -25.78 -9.41 4.83
C ARG A 110 -25.10 -8.84 6.08
N HIS A 111 -24.90 -7.52 6.13
CA HIS A 111 -24.08 -6.86 7.16
C HIS A 111 -24.67 -5.52 7.63
N ASP A 112 -25.97 -5.27 7.41
CA ASP A 112 -26.67 -4.06 7.84
C ASP A 112 -26.00 -2.74 7.36
N GLY A 113 -25.40 -2.78 6.17
CA GLY A 113 -24.67 -1.67 5.56
C GLY A 113 -23.29 -1.42 6.15
N GLN A 114 -22.83 -2.24 7.10
CA GLN A 114 -21.54 -2.09 7.78
C GLN A 114 -20.46 -2.98 7.15
N VAL A 115 -19.24 -2.45 7.04
CA VAL A 115 -18.09 -3.24 6.58
C VAL A 115 -17.70 -4.25 7.67
N PRO A 116 -17.68 -5.57 7.37
CA PRO A 116 -17.34 -6.57 8.38
C PRO A 116 -15.84 -6.54 8.74
N ALA A 117 -15.54 -6.73 10.02
CA ALA A 117 -14.17 -6.76 10.55
C ALA A 117 -13.54 -8.18 10.55
N LYS A 118 -13.91 -9.03 9.58
CA LYS A 118 -13.39 -10.40 9.41
C LYS A 118 -12.98 -10.68 7.98
N LEU A 119 -11.85 -11.39 7.82
CA LEU A 119 -11.28 -11.69 6.51
C LEU A 119 -12.23 -12.55 5.67
N GLU A 120 -12.81 -13.59 6.26
CA GLU A 120 -13.67 -14.57 5.60
C GLU A 120 -15.00 -13.95 5.12
N GLU A 121 -15.41 -12.85 5.72
CA GLU A 121 -16.60 -12.10 5.32
C GLU A 121 -16.27 -11.09 4.22
N LEU A 122 -15.17 -10.35 4.36
CA LEU A 122 -14.72 -9.39 3.36
C LEU A 122 -14.45 -10.02 2.01
N VAL A 123 -13.79 -11.19 1.96
CA VAL A 123 -13.46 -11.87 0.68
C VAL A 123 -14.69 -12.42 -0.05
N LYS A 124 -15.88 -12.44 0.59
CA LYS A 124 -17.16 -12.80 -0.04
C LYS A 124 -17.85 -11.60 -0.69
N LEU A 125 -17.31 -10.39 -0.55
CA LEU A 125 -17.83 -9.20 -1.20
C LEU A 125 -17.32 -9.14 -2.66
N PRO A 126 -18.18 -8.81 -3.63
CA PRO A 126 -17.78 -8.60 -5.02
C PRO A 126 -16.59 -7.63 -5.16
N GLY A 127 -15.59 -8.00 -5.94
CA GLY A 127 -14.39 -7.18 -6.16
C GLY A 127 -13.39 -7.15 -5.00
N VAL A 128 -13.63 -7.86 -3.90
CA VAL A 128 -12.77 -7.88 -2.72
C VAL A 128 -11.96 -9.18 -2.65
N GLY A 129 -10.69 -9.10 -3.02
CA GLY A 129 -9.73 -10.19 -2.80
C GLY A 129 -9.04 -10.10 -1.43
N ARG A 130 -8.26 -11.13 -1.08
CA ARG A 130 -7.52 -11.20 0.20
C ARG A 130 -6.64 -9.97 0.48
N LYS A 131 -5.94 -9.45 -0.53
CA LYS A 131 -5.15 -8.20 -0.39
C LYS A 131 -6.01 -7.01 0.01
N THR A 132 -7.13 -6.79 -0.68
CA THR A 132 -8.08 -5.71 -0.37
C THR A 132 -8.62 -5.86 1.05
N ALA A 133 -9.02 -7.07 1.44
CA ALA A 133 -9.49 -7.34 2.79
C ALA A 133 -8.43 -7.04 3.86
N ASN A 134 -7.18 -7.47 3.68
CA ASN A 134 -6.08 -7.16 4.61
C ASN A 134 -5.79 -5.65 4.69
N VAL A 135 -5.92 -4.90 3.59
CA VAL A 135 -5.80 -3.43 3.62
C VAL A 135 -6.88 -2.83 4.52
N VAL A 136 -8.14 -3.23 4.35
CA VAL A 136 -9.27 -2.70 5.13
C VAL A 136 -9.14 -3.09 6.61
N LEU A 137 -8.90 -4.37 6.91
CA LEU A 137 -8.71 -4.87 8.27
C LEU A 137 -7.60 -4.16 9.01
N GLY A 138 -6.43 -4.02 8.38
CA GLY A 138 -5.26 -3.40 8.99
C GLY A 138 -5.43 -1.91 9.29
N ASN A 139 -6.08 -1.17 8.39
CA ASN A 139 -6.11 0.30 8.45
C ASN A 139 -7.39 0.86 9.07
N ALA A 140 -8.54 0.18 8.91
CA ALA A 140 -9.81 0.64 9.45
C ALA A 140 -10.18 -0.04 10.78
N PHE A 141 -9.73 -1.27 11.02
CA PHE A 141 -10.12 -2.06 12.19
C PHE A 141 -8.94 -2.43 13.12
N GLY A 142 -7.71 -2.07 12.75
CA GLY A 142 -6.51 -2.42 13.53
C GLY A 142 -6.21 -3.92 13.59
N VAL A 143 -6.84 -4.73 12.74
CA VAL A 143 -6.63 -6.18 12.66
C VAL A 143 -5.40 -6.44 11.78
N PRO A 144 -4.28 -6.96 12.32
CA PRO A 144 -3.04 -7.00 11.57
C PRO A 144 -3.08 -7.91 10.35
N GLY A 145 -2.58 -7.40 9.22
CA GLY A 145 -2.52 -8.14 7.96
C GLY A 145 -1.32 -7.73 7.11
N ILE A 146 -0.71 -8.69 6.42
CA ILE A 146 0.31 -8.42 5.40
C ILE A 146 -0.38 -8.21 4.06
N THR A 147 -0.06 -7.11 3.37
CA THR A 147 -0.66 -6.77 2.07
C THR A 147 0.38 -6.94 0.97
N VAL A 148 0.37 -8.10 0.33
CA VAL A 148 1.32 -8.42 -0.74
C VAL A 148 0.85 -7.81 -2.06
N ASP A 149 1.42 -6.66 -2.41
CA ASP A 149 1.32 -6.07 -3.75
C ASP A 149 2.61 -6.28 -4.56
N THR A 150 2.69 -5.66 -5.73
CA THR A 150 3.87 -5.75 -6.61
C THR A 150 5.13 -5.12 -6.02
N HIS A 151 5.00 -4.15 -5.10
CA HIS A 151 6.13 -3.58 -4.37
C HIS A 151 6.58 -4.53 -3.28
N PHE A 152 5.66 -4.99 -2.44
CA PHE A 152 5.94 -5.89 -1.33
C PHE A 152 6.57 -7.20 -1.81
N GLY A 153 5.95 -7.88 -2.78
CA GLY A 153 6.47 -9.15 -3.30
C GLY A 153 7.87 -9.01 -3.91
N ARG A 154 8.09 -7.94 -4.69
CA ARG A 154 9.42 -7.63 -5.25
C ARG A 154 10.46 -7.39 -4.16
N LEU A 155 10.11 -6.62 -3.13
CA LEU A 155 11.05 -6.26 -2.06
C LEU A 155 11.28 -7.43 -1.10
N ALA A 156 10.29 -8.26 -0.81
CA ALA A 156 10.46 -9.48 -0.04
C ALA A 156 11.51 -10.40 -0.69
N ASN A 157 11.44 -10.55 -2.02
CA ASN A 157 12.45 -11.27 -2.81
C ASN A 157 13.82 -10.56 -2.79
N ARG A 158 13.89 -9.24 -3.03
CA ARG A 158 15.16 -8.49 -3.03
C ARG A 158 15.85 -8.48 -1.67
N PHE A 159 15.07 -8.38 -0.60
CA PHE A 159 15.53 -8.49 0.77
C PHE A 159 15.91 -9.93 1.13
N GLY A 160 15.65 -10.92 0.28
CA GLY A 160 15.91 -12.32 0.56
C GLY A 160 15.15 -12.79 1.80
N TRP A 161 13.87 -12.42 1.90
CA TRP A 161 12.96 -12.91 2.94
C TRP A 161 12.27 -14.21 2.52
N THR A 162 12.09 -14.40 1.22
CA THR A 162 11.49 -15.57 0.61
C THR A 162 11.86 -15.61 -0.87
N ASP A 163 11.86 -16.82 -1.46
CA ASP A 163 11.98 -17.05 -2.91
C ASP A 163 10.60 -17.30 -3.56
N GLU A 164 9.52 -17.22 -2.76
CA GLU A 164 8.15 -17.38 -3.25
C GLU A 164 7.74 -16.23 -4.18
N THR A 165 6.93 -16.56 -5.18
CA THR A 165 6.39 -15.60 -6.16
C THR A 165 4.87 -15.44 -6.05
N ASP A 166 4.19 -16.44 -5.46
CA ASP A 166 2.76 -16.36 -5.18
C ASP A 166 2.48 -15.42 -4.00
N PRO A 167 1.56 -14.45 -4.12
CA PRO A 167 1.30 -13.48 -3.06
C PRO A 167 0.88 -14.09 -1.72
N VAL A 168 0.09 -15.19 -1.74
CA VAL A 168 -0.37 -15.84 -0.51
C VAL A 168 0.78 -16.57 0.16
N LYS A 169 1.63 -17.26 -0.61
CA LYS A 169 2.84 -17.90 -0.06
C LYS A 169 3.83 -16.88 0.49
N ILE A 170 4.01 -15.73 -0.18
CA ILE A 170 4.83 -14.63 0.34
C ILE A 170 4.26 -14.10 1.66
N GLU A 171 2.94 -13.90 1.75
CA GLU A 171 2.26 -13.45 2.98
C GLU A 171 2.60 -14.37 4.15
N HIS A 172 2.45 -15.68 3.98
CA HIS A 172 2.76 -16.68 5.01
C HIS A 172 4.26 -16.71 5.35
N ALA A 173 5.14 -16.81 4.35
CA ALA A 173 6.58 -16.91 4.56
C ALA A 173 7.15 -15.68 5.28
N VAL A 174 6.73 -14.47 4.88
CA VAL A 174 7.14 -13.23 5.54
C VAL A 174 6.48 -13.09 6.91
N GLY A 175 5.24 -13.55 7.07
CA GLY A 175 4.52 -13.58 8.34
C GLY A 175 5.30 -14.29 9.46
N GLU A 176 6.00 -15.38 9.15
CA GLU A 176 6.83 -16.12 10.12
C GLU A 176 8.07 -15.34 10.61
N LEU A 177 8.46 -14.27 9.91
CA LEU A 177 9.64 -13.46 10.27
C LEU A 177 9.31 -12.36 11.28
N PHE A 178 8.05 -11.93 11.36
CA PHE A 178 7.61 -10.75 12.11
C PHE A 178 6.45 -11.07 13.06
N GLU A 179 6.36 -10.32 14.16
CA GLU A 179 5.22 -10.45 15.06
C GLU A 179 3.96 -9.89 14.40
N LYS A 180 2.79 -10.53 14.63
CA LYS A 180 1.52 -10.13 13.99
C LYS A 180 1.23 -8.64 14.15
N ARG A 181 1.47 -8.06 15.33
CA ARG A 181 1.26 -6.62 15.60
C ARG A 181 2.00 -5.68 14.64
N ASP A 182 3.08 -6.14 14.01
CA ASP A 182 3.90 -5.32 13.11
C ASP A 182 3.44 -5.41 11.64
N TRP A 183 2.56 -6.36 11.29
CA TRP A 183 2.28 -6.73 9.90
C TRP A 183 1.74 -5.58 9.03
N THR A 184 0.80 -4.79 9.56
CA THR A 184 0.22 -3.66 8.83
C THR A 184 1.29 -2.61 8.53
N MET A 185 2.06 -2.20 9.55
CA MET A 185 3.10 -1.18 9.40
C MET A 185 4.31 -1.67 8.59
N LEU A 186 4.65 -2.96 8.69
CA LEU A 186 5.61 -3.61 7.81
C LEU A 186 5.20 -3.43 6.35
N SER A 187 3.94 -3.72 6.02
CA SER A 187 3.42 -3.58 4.66
C SER A 187 3.54 -2.16 4.14
N HIS A 188 3.11 -1.16 4.94
CA HIS A 188 3.26 0.25 4.58
C HIS A 188 4.70 0.66 4.33
N ARG A 189 5.61 0.31 5.24
CA ARG A 189 7.04 0.67 5.14
C ARG A 189 7.72 0.04 3.93
N VAL A 190 7.41 -1.22 3.63
CA VAL A 190 7.94 -1.92 2.46
C VAL A 190 7.39 -1.30 1.17
N VAL A 191 6.09 -1.02 1.09
CA VAL A 191 5.49 -0.36 -0.07
C VAL A 191 6.08 1.05 -0.27
N PHE A 192 6.22 1.82 0.80
CA PHE A 192 6.87 3.14 0.77
C PHE A 192 8.28 3.03 0.20
N HIS A 193 9.09 2.11 0.71
CA HIS A 193 10.44 1.88 0.22
C HIS A 193 10.47 1.51 -1.27
N GLY A 194 9.56 0.63 -1.68
CA GLY A 194 9.44 0.17 -3.06
C GLY A 194 8.98 1.25 -4.04
N ARG A 195 8.23 2.26 -3.58
CA ARG A 195 7.79 3.40 -4.39
C ARG A 195 8.81 4.54 -4.43
N ARG A 196 9.60 4.72 -3.36
CA ARG A 196 10.48 5.88 -3.18
C ARG A 196 11.95 5.63 -3.56
N ILE A 197 12.45 4.41 -3.35
CA ILE A 197 13.87 4.07 -3.48
C ILE A 197 14.09 2.82 -4.33
N CYS A 198 13.41 1.72 -4.00
CA CYS A 198 13.67 0.40 -4.58
C CYS A 198 12.81 0.12 -5.81
N HIS A 199 12.96 0.97 -6.84
CA HIS A 199 12.19 0.91 -8.09
C HIS A 199 12.35 -0.41 -8.83
N ALA A 200 11.33 -0.80 -9.60
CA ALA A 200 11.32 -2.08 -10.31
C ALA A 200 12.49 -2.21 -11.31
N ARG A 201 12.70 -1.20 -12.17
CA ARG A 201 13.72 -1.23 -13.23
C ARG A 201 15.12 -0.84 -12.74
N LYS A 202 15.26 0.30 -12.07
CA LYS A 202 16.55 0.83 -11.62
C LYS A 202 16.45 1.36 -10.18
N PRO A 203 16.69 0.53 -9.14
CA PRO A 203 16.64 0.98 -7.75
C PRO A 203 17.81 1.89 -7.39
N ALA A 204 17.61 2.78 -6.42
CA ALA A 204 18.62 3.74 -5.95
C ALA A 204 19.52 3.13 -4.85
N CYS A 205 20.26 2.07 -5.18
CA CYS A 205 21.07 1.30 -4.22
C CYS A 205 22.12 2.15 -3.48
N GLY A 206 22.76 3.11 -4.17
CA GLY A 206 23.82 3.96 -3.62
C GLY A 206 23.38 4.89 -2.48
N VAL A 207 22.07 5.09 -2.29
CA VAL A 207 21.48 5.89 -1.19
C VAL A 207 20.45 5.09 -0.38
N CYS A 208 20.36 3.77 -0.58
CA CYS A 208 19.37 2.95 0.09
C CYS A 208 19.72 2.75 1.57
N PRO A 209 18.83 3.09 2.52
CA PRO A 209 19.12 3.01 3.96
C PRO A 209 19.38 1.58 4.45
N VAL A 210 18.87 0.57 3.74
CA VAL A 210 19.03 -0.85 4.08
C VAL A 210 20.08 -1.56 3.22
N ALA A 211 20.87 -0.84 2.41
CA ALA A 211 21.85 -1.42 1.48
C ALA A 211 22.79 -2.43 2.15
N LYS A 212 23.32 -2.10 3.35
CA LYS A 212 24.23 -2.98 4.11
C LYS A 212 23.59 -4.31 4.57
N LEU A 213 22.26 -4.36 4.62
CA LEU A 213 21.48 -5.54 5.06
C LEU A 213 20.83 -6.28 3.89
N CYS A 214 20.85 -5.69 2.69
CA CYS A 214 20.10 -6.16 1.53
C CYS A 214 20.95 -7.13 0.70
N PRO A 215 20.54 -8.41 0.54
CA PRO A 215 21.25 -9.37 -0.30
C PRO A 215 21.30 -8.95 -1.79
N SER A 216 20.31 -8.16 -2.24
CA SER A 216 20.23 -7.62 -3.59
C SER A 216 20.83 -6.22 -3.73
N ASN A 217 21.64 -5.74 -2.78
CA ASN A 217 22.35 -4.48 -2.98
C ASN A 217 23.26 -4.55 -4.23
N GLY A 218 23.31 -3.48 -5.01
CA GLY A 218 24.12 -3.39 -6.24
C GLY A 218 23.39 -3.73 -7.54
N ILE A 219 22.12 -4.14 -7.51
CA ILE A 219 21.33 -4.40 -8.74
C ILE A 219 20.86 -3.12 -9.47
N GLY A 220 21.19 -1.94 -8.94
CA GLY A 220 20.69 -0.64 -9.40
C GLY A 220 21.78 0.41 -9.53
N GLU A 221 21.43 1.68 -9.38
CA GLU A 221 22.44 2.76 -9.38
C GLU A 221 23.20 2.77 -8.04
N GLU A 222 24.51 2.57 -8.09
CA GLU A 222 25.37 2.54 -6.90
C GLU A 222 26.09 3.86 -6.64
N ILE A 223 26.25 4.72 -7.66
CA ILE A 223 26.93 6.01 -7.49
C ILE A 223 25.99 6.92 -6.69
N PRO A 224 26.34 7.34 -5.45
CA PRO A 224 25.41 8.03 -4.57
C PRO A 224 24.79 9.28 -5.19
N ALA A 225 25.58 10.09 -5.90
CA ALA A 225 25.11 11.30 -6.55
C ALA A 225 24.04 11.02 -7.62
N LYS A 226 24.20 9.95 -8.41
CA LYS A 226 23.23 9.52 -9.43
C LYS A 226 22.03 8.82 -8.81
N ALA A 227 22.24 8.00 -7.78
CA ALA A 227 21.18 7.30 -7.07
C ALA A 227 20.22 8.28 -6.37
N LYS A 228 20.74 9.40 -5.83
CA LYS A 228 19.92 10.47 -5.24
C LYS A 228 18.92 11.05 -6.24
N GLN A 229 19.28 11.15 -7.52
CA GLN A 229 18.39 11.65 -8.58
C GLN A 229 17.24 10.69 -8.90
N LEU A 230 17.31 9.44 -8.45
CA LEU A 230 16.24 8.44 -8.66
C LEU A 230 15.21 8.44 -7.54
N LEU A 231 15.43 9.17 -6.44
CA LEU A 231 14.48 9.23 -5.34
C LEU A 231 13.16 9.87 -5.80
N LYS A 232 12.04 9.39 -5.26
CA LYS A 232 10.69 9.82 -5.63
C LYS A 232 9.90 10.36 -4.44
N TYR A 233 8.76 11.00 -4.75
CA TYR A 233 7.82 11.57 -3.79
C TYR A 233 8.49 12.64 -2.91
N GLU A 234 8.37 12.54 -1.59
CA GLU A 234 8.99 13.45 -0.65
C GLU A 234 10.51 13.27 -0.54
N LEU A 235 11.07 12.17 -1.06
CA LEU A 235 12.52 11.95 -1.07
C LEU A 235 13.20 12.49 -2.33
N ALA A 236 12.44 12.92 -3.34
CA ALA A 236 13.02 13.47 -4.56
C ALA A 236 13.84 14.75 -4.26
N PRO A 237 14.93 15.01 -5.01
CA PRO A 237 15.71 16.24 -4.81
C PRO A 237 14.85 17.50 -4.92
N GLY A 238 15.03 18.46 -4.00
CA GLY A 238 14.26 19.70 -3.96
C GLY A 238 12.94 19.61 -3.18
N ARG A 239 12.66 18.47 -2.51
CA ARG A 239 11.44 18.22 -1.73
C ARG A 239 11.72 18.12 -0.23
N GLU A 240 12.86 18.63 0.23
CA GLU A 240 13.33 18.54 1.60
C GLU A 240 12.33 19.14 2.62
N GLU A 241 11.66 20.25 2.25
CA GLU A 241 10.63 20.86 3.09
C GLU A 241 9.39 19.96 3.26
N LEU A 242 8.92 19.34 2.17
CA LEU A 242 7.81 18.38 2.21
C LEU A 242 8.16 17.19 3.13
N LEU A 243 9.36 16.64 3.00
CA LEU A 243 9.83 15.57 3.87
C LEU A 243 9.86 16.00 5.34
N ALA A 244 10.34 17.21 5.63
CA ALA A 244 10.38 17.74 6.99
C ALA A 244 8.97 17.86 7.59
N LYS A 245 8.01 18.38 6.82
CA LYS A 245 6.61 18.49 7.25
C LYS A 245 5.97 17.12 7.48
N MET A 246 6.18 16.15 6.59
CA MET A 246 5.69 14.78 6.78
C MET A 246 6.27 14.14 8.05
N ARG A 247 7.56 14.34 8.33
CA ARG A 247 8.20 13.87 9.56
C ARG A 247 7.70 14.57 10.81
N ALA A 248 7.27 15.82 10.70
CA ALA A 248 6.60 16.56 11.77
C ALA A 248 5.13 16.15 11.98
N GLY A 249 4.61 15.19 11.19
CA GLY A 249 3.26 14.67 11.35
C GLY A 249 2.20 15.39 10.51
N ALA A 250 2.60 16.23 9.54
CA ALA A 250 1.64 16.86 8.64
C ALA A 250 0.87 15.80 7.84
N THR A 251 -0.45 15.87 7.89
CA THR A 251 -1.33 14.97 7.14
C THR A 251 -1.30 15.29 5.64
N ARG A 252 -1.63 14.30 4.80
CA ARG A 252 -1.73 14.49 3.35
C ARG A 252 -2.73 15.59 2.97
N ARG A 253 -3.83 15.71 3.71
CA ARG A 253 -4.84 16.77 3.54
C ARG A 253 -4.25 18.16 3.80
N GLN A 254 -3.54 18.34 4.91
CA GLN A 254 -2.86 19.62 5.23
C GLN A 254 -1.84 19.98 4.15
N LEU A 255 -1.00 19.03 3.75
CA LEU A 255 0.03 19.26 2.73
C LEU A 255 -0.56 19.67 1.37
N ARG A 256 -1.68 19.06 0.95
CA ARG A 256 -2.36 19.47 -0.28
C ARG A 256 -2.99 20.86 -0.17
N ALA A 257 -3.56 21.20 0.99
CA ALA A 257 -4.09 22.55 1.23
C ALA A 257 -2.99 23.62 1.17
N GLU A 258 -1.76 23.27 1.54
CA GLU A 258 -0.56 24.10 1.38
C GLU A 258 0.02 24.10 -0.05
N GLY A 259 -0.58 23.36 -0.99
CA GLY A 259 -0.18 23.33 -2.39
C GLY A 259 0.90 22.29 -2.74
N TYR A 260 1.27 21.40 -1.81
CA TYR A 260 2.22 20.32 -2.13
C TYR A 260 1.57 19.24 -3.00
N GLY A 261 2.14 19.00 -4.18
CA GLY A 261 1.85 17.79 -4.97
C GLY A 261 2.32 16.53 -4.22
N LEU A 262 1.43 15.58 -3.96
CA LEU A 262 1.75 14.33 -3.23
C LEU A 262 1.89 13.12 -4.15
N ASP A 263 1.82 13.37 -5.44
CA ASP A 263 2.14 12.49 -6.54
C ASP A 263 3.64 12.57 -6.90
N ALA A 264 4.14 11.56 -7.61
CA ALA A 264 5.54 11.46 -8.04
C ALA A 264 5.66 10.92 -9.45
#